data_AF-A0A8H6UE36-F1
#
_entry.id   AF-A0A8H6UE36-F1
#
_cell.length_a   1.000
_cell.length_b   1.000
_cell.length_c   1.000
_cell.angle_alpha   90.00
_cell.angle_beta   90.00
_cell.angle_gamma   90.00
#
_symmetry.space_group_name_H-M   'P 1'
#
loop_
_entity.id
_entity.type
_entity.pdbx_description
1 polymer ?
#
loop_
_entity_poly.entity_id
_entity_poly.type
_entity_poly.pdbx_seq_one_letter_code
_entity_poly.pdbx_strand_id
1 'polypeptide(L)'
;MDTISSSIALLALTPMLIHAETLSKDMRIKLKLVEFITTCNQTQSHSIPANNPQPQCGLAEQKEGVAVTTERHVYTPHSKPEAQGPQIDTNNRTQPRPDIPLAIAHAFVSLCIVANDHVSDTNWTDIAAQLMLKAASERHESYEITTPETFSELIAQAPERIKRTPDWRRVADKYETYIQPPLGVLPSRHLESTLKRLHTNRLGTTIIEFLFDLMRRLNPPILLQLERGKLYGLSRAETQGLKTKVGLR
;
A
#
# COMPACT_ATOMS: atom_id res chain seq x y z
N MET A 1 -45.99 17.07 -5.57
CA MET A 1 -45.94 15.75 -4.91
C MET A 1 -44.73 15.00 -5.46
N ASP A 2 -43.49 15.44 -5.21
CA ASP A 2 -42.75 15.57 -3.95
C ASP A 2 -42.49 14.24 -3.24
N THR A 3 -41.22 13.78 -3.30
CA THR A 3 -40.34 13.35 -2.18
C THR A 3 -39.11 12.66 -2.80
N ILE A 4 -37.95 13.32 -2.93
CA ILE A 4 -36.88 13.60 -1.95
C ILE A 4 -36.12 12.33 -1.47
N SER A 5 -34.92 12.19 -2.05
CA SER A 5 -33.59 12.05 -1.40
C SER A 5 -33.30 10.90 -0.42
N SER A 6 -32.29 10.09 -0.76
CA SER A 6 -31.10 9.84 0.09
C SER A 6 -30.01 9.17 -0.77
N SER A 7 -29.02 9.89 -1.31
CA SER A 7 -27.74 10.28 -0.69
C SER A 7 -26.87 9.12 -0.19
N ILE A 8 -26.09 8.52 -1.08
CA ILE A 8 -24.68 8.19 -0.81
C ILE A 8 -23.89 8.61 -2.05
N ALA A 9 -23.44 9.86 -2.05
CA ALA A 9 -22.40 10.31 -2.94
C ALA A 9 -21.10 9.61 -2.51
N LEU A 10 -20.76 8.49 -3.17
CA LEU A 10 -19.36 8.13 -3.31
C LEU A 10 -18.73 9.31 -4.05
N LEU A 11 -17.95 10.11 -3.32
CA LEU A 11 -16.98 11.03 -3.87
C LEU A 11 -15.95 10.20 -4.64
N ALA A 12 -16.33 9.77 -5.84
CA ALA A 12 -15.41 9.46 -6.89
C ALA A 12 -14.66 10.76 -7.16
N LEU A 13 -13.47 10.87 -6.58
CA LEU A 13 -12.43 11.77 -7.06
C LEU A 13 -12.06 11.29 -8.47
N THR A 14 -12.92 11.56 -9.44
CA THR A 14 -12.57 11.60 -10.85
C THR A 14 -11.57 12.75 -10.97
N PRO A 15 -10.29 12.48 -11.27
CA PRO A 15 -9.41 13.57 -11.62
C PRO A 15 -9.94 14.12 -12.95
N MET A 16 -10.55 15.30 -12.90
CA MET A 16 -10.71 16.14 -14.07
C MET A 16 -9.35 16.17 -14.78
N LEU A 17 -9.37 15.71 -16.02
CA LEU A 17 -8.23 15.39 -16.87
C LEU A 17 -7.44 16.66 -17.21
N ILE A 18 -6.74 17.24 -16.24
CA ILE A 18 -5.60 18.11 -16.48
C ILE A 18 -4.54 17.19 -17.07
N HIS A 19 -4.30 17.32 -18.38
CA HIS A 19 -3.30 16.52 -19.10
C HIS A 19 -2.02 16.44 -18.28
N ALA A 20 -1.50 15.23 -18.05
CA ALA A 20 -0.31 14.97 -17.23
C ALA A 20 0.95 15.74 -17.69
N GLU A 21 0.90 16.34 -18.89
CA GLU A 21 1.91 17.22 -19.48
C GLU A 21 1.93 18.64 -18.90
N THR A 22 0.85 19.09 -18.26
CA THR A 22 0.76 20.44 -17.67
C THR A 22 1.18 20.51 -16.19
N LEU A 23 1.36 19.35 -15.55
CA LEU A 23 1.76 19.28 -14.15
C LEU A 23 3.27 19.51 -14.01
N SER A 24 3.63 20.41 -13.09
CA SER A 24 5.04 20.60 -12.74
C SER A 24 5.65 19.29 -12.24
N LYS A 25 6.96 19.13 -12.47
CA LYS A 25 7.68 17.94 -12.04
C LYS A 25 7.53 17.67 -10.53
N ASP A 26 7.65 18.70 -9.70
CA ASP A 26 7.44 18.61 -8.25
C ASP A 26 6.03 18.14 -7.90
N MET A 27 5.01 18.58 -8.64
CA MET A 27 3.64 18.12 -8.40
C MET A 27 3.51 16.63 -8.73
N ARG A 28 4.13 16.16 -9.82
CA ARG A 28 4.15 14.72 -10.14
C ARG A 28 4.84 13.89 -9.06
N ILE A 29 5.96 14.38 -8.51
CA ILE A 29 6.64 13.72 -7.39
C ILE A 29 5.74 13.67 -6.15
N LYS A 30 5.10 14.79 -5.79
CA LYS A 30 4.17 14.86 -4.65
C LYS A 30 2.98 13.91 -4.81
N LEU A 31 2.40 13.81 -6.00
CA LEU A 31 1.33 12.86 -6.29
C LEU A 31 1.80 11.41 -6.12
N LYS A 32 3.01 11.07 -6.60
CA LYS A 32 3.61 9.75 -6.37
C LYS A 32 3.93 9.46 -4.92
N LEU A 33 4.31 10.49 -4.15
CA LEU A 33 4.53 10.36 -2.72
C LEU A 33 3.23 10.02 -1.99
N VAL A 34 2.12 10.69 -2.35
CA VAL A 34 0.79 10.40 -1.80
C VAL A 34 0.32 8.99 -2.19
N GLU A 35 0.52 8.59 -3.44
CA GLU A 35 0.24 7.21 -3.89
C GLU A 35 1.01 6.19 -3.03
N PHE A 36 2.32 6.38 -2.84
CA PHE A 36 3.14 5.51 -2.02
C PHE A 36 2.68 5.42 -0.56
N ILE A 37 2.41 6.56 0.09
CA ILE A 37 1.93 6.60 1.48
C ILE A 37 0.56 5.91 1.60
N THR A 38 -0.33 6.12 0.62
CA THR A 38 -1.64 5.49 0.58
C THR A 38 -1.51 3.97 0.47
N THR A 39 -0.63 3.47 -0.40
CA THR A 39 -0.32 2.04 -0.51
C THR A 39 0.23 1.47 0.79
N CYS A 40 1.09 2.20 1.50
CA CYS A 40 1.59 1.78 2.80
C CYS A 40 0.45 1.68 3.82
N ASN A 41 -0.46 2.65 3.87
CA ASN A 41 -1.55 2.68 4.86
C ASN A 41 -2.64 1.62 4.64
N GLN A 42 -2.79 1.11 3.41
CA GLN A 42 -3.71 -0.01 3.12
C GLN A 42 -3.33 -1.29 3.89
N THR A 43 -2.07 -1.42 4.35
CA THR A 43 -1.65 -2.52 5.22
C THR A 43 -2.32 -2.50 6.60
N GLN A 44 -2.55 -1.33 7.18
CA GLN A 44 -3.04 -1.20 8.56
C GLN A 44 -4.54 -1.51 8.69
N SER A 45 -5.33 -1.24 7.65
CA SER A 45 -6.79 -1.46 7.68
C SER A 45 -7.19 -2.94 7.63
N HIS A 46 -6.28 -3.84 7.25
CA HIS A 46 -6.54 -5.28 7.18
C HIS A 46 -6.00 -6.07 8.39
N SER A 47 -5.25 -5.42 9.29
CA SER A 47 -4.59 -6.08 10.43
C SER A 47 -5.36 -6.03 11.74
N ILE A 48 -6.57 -5.45 11.77
CA ILE A 48 -7.43 -5.52 12.96
C ILE A 48 -8.29 -6.78 12.84
N PRO A 49 -8.00 -7.88 13.58
CA PRO A 49 -9.00 -8.89 13.79
C PRO A 49 -10.18 -8.21 14.48
N ALA A 50 -11.38 -8.39 13.94
CA ALA A 50 -12.62 -7.94 14.54
C ALA A 50 -12.87 -8.70 15.86
N ASN A 51 -12.08 -8.41 16.88
CA ASN A 51 -12.45 -8.68 18.26
C ASN A 51 -13.46 -7.61 18.65
N ASN A 52 -14.74 -7.97 18.53
CA ASN A 52 -15.86 -7.23 19.09
C ASN A 52 -15.55 -6.78 20.53
N PRO A 53 -15.68 -5.49 20.83
CA PRO A 53 -16.17 -5.03 22.10
C PRO A 53 -17.57 -4.48 21.84
N GLN A 54 -18.61 -5.25 22.16
CA GLN A 54 -19.94 -4.66 22.29
C GLN A 54 -19.86 -3.51 23.31
N PRO A 55 -20.35 -2.30 22.98
CA PRO A 55 -20.58 -1.28 23.97
C PRO A 55 -21.94 -1.55 24.63
N GLN A 56 -21.95 -2.03 25.87
CA GLN A 56 -23.12 -1.94 26.74
C GLN A 56 -22.91 -0.79 27.71
N CYS A 57 -23.69 0.28 27.53
CA CYS A 57 -23.87 1.33 28.52
C CYS A 57 -25.35 1.68 28.57
N GLY A 58 -26.01 1.43 29.71
CA GLY A 58 -27.40 1.79 29.96
C GLY A 58 -28.03 1.01 31.14
N LEU A 59 -28.06 1.64 32.32
CA LEU A 59 -28.60 1.20 33.60
C LEU A 59 -30.16 1.16 33.65
N ALA A 60 -30.67 0.33 34.58
CA ALA A 60 -31.99 0.33 35.27
C ALA A 60 -33.23 -0.03 34.40
N GLU A 61 -34.21 -0.84 34.80
CA GLU A 61 -34.63 -1.39 36.12
C GLU A 61 -35.71 -2.48 35.91
N GLN A 62 -35.68 -3.50 36.79
CA GLN A 62 -36.78 -4.32 37.36
C GLN A 62 -37.89 -4.98 36.49
N LYS A 63 -37.98 -6.32 36.53
CA LYS A 63 -38.98 -7.10 37.31
C LYS A 63 -38.94 -8.63 37.04
N GLU A 64 -38.62 -9.38 38.10
CA GLU A 64 -39.35 -10.52 38.71
C GLU A 64 -40.12 -11.58 37.88
N GLY A 65 -39.92 -12.87 38.24
CA GLY A 65 -40.85 -14.01 38.04
C GLY A 65 -40.28 -15.15 37.17
N VAL A 66 -39.66 -16.22 37.70
CA VAL A 66 -40.22 -17.44 38.33
C VAL A 66 -40.95 -18.40 37.35
N ALA A 67 -40.33 -19.57 37.19
CA ALA A 67 -40.86 -20.94 37.02
C ALA A 67 -41.51 -21.44 35.68
N VAL A 68 -40.88 -22.54 35.20
CA VAL A 68 -41.46 -23.87 34.89
C VAL A 68 -42.53 -24.01 33.80
N THR A 69 -42.21 -24.81 32.77
CA THR A 69 -42.97 -26.01 32.26
C THR A 69 -42.27 -26.45 30.95
N THR A 70 -41.61 -27.61 30.84
CA THR A 70 -42.06 -29.02 30.89
C THR A 70 -42.85 -29.47 29.65
N GLU A 71 -42.33 -30.55 29.05
CA GLU A 71 -42.98 -31.50 28.13
C GLU A 71 -43.20 -31.04 26.66
N ARG A 72 -42.96 -31.86 25.63
CA ARG A 72 -43.00 -33.32 25.55
C ARG A 72 -42.19 -33.83 24.36
N HIS A 73 -41.48 -34.93 24.58
CA HIS A 73 -40.81 -35.74 23.58
C HIS A 73 -41.68 -36.98 23.31
N VAL A 74 -42.11 -37.23 22.07
CA VAL A 74 -42.57 -38.55 21.61
C VAL A 74 -42.24 -38.72 20.11
N TYR A 75 -41.20 -39.54 19.87
CA TYR A 75 -40.99 -40.59 18.84
C TYR A 75 -42.06 -40.79 17.73
N THR A 76 -41.77 -41.24 16.50
CA THR A 76 -40.78 -42.20 15.97
C THR A 76 -40.71 -42.08 14.41
N PRO A 77 -39.91 -42.87 13.66
CA PRO A 77 -39.16 -42.42 12.47
C PRO A 77 -39.70 -42.97 11.14
N HIS A 78 -39.43 -42.29 10.02
CA HIS A 78 -39.43 -42.92 8.70
C HIS A 78 -38.35 -42.34 7.78
N SER A 79 -37.30 -43.14 7.60
CA SER A 79 -36.67 -43.57 6.34
C SER A 79 -36.41 -42.56 5.20
N LYS A 80 -35.11 -42.51 4.84
CA LYS A 80 -34.45 -42.07 3.59
C LYS A 80 -34.23 -40.57 3.36
N PRO A 81 -32.96 -40.16 3.24
CA PRO A 81 -32.55 -39.16 2.27
C PRO A 81 -32.08 -39.86 0.99
N GLU A 82 -32.74 -39.54 -0.11
CA GLU A 82 -32.25 -39.73 -1.48
C GLU A 82 -30.85 -39.13 -1.63
N ALA A 83 -30.02 -39.83 -2.42
CA ALA A 83 -28.74 -39.35 -2.87
C ALA A 83 -28.93 -38.11 -3.76
N GLN A 84 -28.79 -36.92 -3.18
CA GLN A 84 -28.46 -35.71 -3.93
C GLN A 84 -26.94 -35.54 -3.85
N GLY A 85 -26.30 -35.68 -5.02
CA GLY A 85 -24.86 -35.57 -5.16
C GLY A 85 -24.33 -34.20 -4.71
N PRO A 86 -23.00 -34.08 -4.51
CA PRO A 86 -22.40 -32.81 -4.14
C PRO A 86 -22.66 -31.79 -5.25
N GLN A 87 -23.58 -30.85 -5.00
CA GLN A 87 -23.58 -29.58 -5.69
C GLN A 87 -22.26 -28.89 -5.34
N ILE A 88 -21.29 -29.05 -6.24
CA ILE A 88 -20.07 -28.28 -6.24
C ILE A 88 -20.49 -26.85 -6.59
N ASP A 89 -20.71 -26.03 -5.57
CA ASP A 89 -20.78 -24.57 -5.68
C ASP A 89 -19.45 -24.07 -6.22
N THR A 90 -19.36 -24.10 -7.54
CA THR A 90 -18.21 -23.66 -8.32
C THR A 90 -18.38 -22.17 -8.55
N ASN A 91 -18.30 -21.33 -7.51
CA ASN A 91 -18.25 -19.88 -7.69
C ASN A 91 -17.73 -19.09 -6.47
N ASN A 92 -16.71 -19.61 -5.80
CA ASN A 92 -15.82 -18.74 -5.05
C ASN A 92 -14.62 -18.43 -5.94
N ARG A 93 -14.83 -17.51 -6.90
CA ARG A 93 -13.73 -16.82 -7.57
C ARG A 93 -13.06 -15.97 -6.50
N THR A 94 -12.18 -16.58 -5.73
CA THR A 94 -11.31 -15.93 -4.76
C THR A 94 -10.60 -14.82 -5.52
N GLN A 95 -11.04 -13.58 -5.29
CA GLN A 95 -10.32 -12.40 -5.75
C GLN A 95 -8.86 -12.58 -5.31
N PRO A 96 -7.87 -12.45 -6.21
CA PRO A 96 -6.47 -12.52 -5.82
C PRO A 96 -6.27 -11.55 -4.67
N ARG A 97 -5.90 -12.06 -3.49
CA ARG A 97 -5.55 -11.21 -2.36
C ARG A 97 -4.49 -10.23 -2.87
N PRO A 98 -4.68 -8.91 -2.73
CA PRO A 98 -3.67 -7.98 -3.19
C PRO A 98 -2.38 -8.31 -2.44
N ASP A 99 -1.30 -8.54 -3.18
CA ASP A 99 0.04 -8.73 -2.64
C ASP A 99 0.53 -7.34 -2.18
N ILE A 100 0.04 -6.91 -1.01
CA ILE A 100 0.26 -5.56 -0.47
C ILE A 100 1.76 -5.25 -0.34
N PRO A 101 2.62 -6.17 0.16
CA PRO A 101 4.06 -5.92 0.25
C PRO A 101 4.70 -5.63 -1.11
N LEU A 102 4.31 -6.40 -2.14
CA LEU A 102 4.78 -6.18 -3.51
C LEU A 102 4.24 -4.86 -4.10
N ALA A 103 3.00 -4.50 -3.79
CA ALA A 103 2.43 -3.22 -4.18
C ALA A 103 3.19 -2.03 -3.59
N ILE A 104 3.62 -2.11 -2.32
CA ILE A 104 4.46 -1.09 -1.67
C ILE A 104 5.80 -0.97 -2.40
N ALA A 105 6.46 -2.08 -2.71
CA ALA A 105 7.73 -2.06 -3.43
C ALA A 105 7.60 -1.41 -4.82
N HIS A 106 6.55 -1.76 -5.58
CA HIS A 106 6.27 -1.15 -6.88
C HIS A 106 5.92 0.35 -6.79
N ALA A 107 5.17 0.76 -5.76
CA ALA A 107 4.84 2.16 -5.52
C ALA A 107 6.09 2.98 -5.17
N PHE A 108 6.99 2.41 -4.35
CA PHE A 108 8.28 3.03 -4.02
C PHE A 108 9.16 3.22 -5.26
N VAL A 109 9.30 2.19 -6.09
CA VAL A 109 10.06 2.27 -7.34
C VAL A 109 9.45 3.30 -8.30
N SER A 110 8.12 3.32 -8.42
CA SER A 110 7.43 4.32 -9.24
C SER A 110 7.70 5.74 -8.76
N LEU A 111 7.75 5.98 -7.46
CA LEU A 111 8.12 7.27 -6.87
C LEU A 111 9.56 7.65 -7.25
N CYS A 112 10.51 6.73 -7.07
CA CYS A 112 11.92 6.99 -7.33
C CYS A 112 12.21 7.29 -8.81
N ILE A 113 11.57 6.58 -9.74
CA ILE A 113 11.70 6.84 -11.18
C ILE A 113 11.25 8.25 -11.53
N VAL A 114 10.12 8.71 -10.99
CA VAL A 114 9.62 10.08 -11.24
C VAL A 114 10.48 11.13 -10.54
N ALA A 115 11.07 10.78 -9.41
CA ALA A 115 11.94 11.65 -8.61
C ALA A 115 13.41 11.59 -9.01
N ASN A 116 13.80 10.89 -10.09
CA ASN A 116 15.19 10.47 -10.35
C ASN A 116 16.22 11.59 -10.19
N ASP A 117 15.98 12.78 -10.76
CA ASP A 117 16.95 13.89 -10.65
C ASP A 117 17.13 14.43 -9.22
N HIS A 118 16.21 14.13 -8.30
CA HIS A 118 16.29 14.51 -6.88
C HIS A 118 16.86 13.41 -6.00
N VAL A 119 16.98 12.18 -6.50
CA VAL A 119 17.38 10.99 -5.73
C VAL A 119 18.62 10.29 -6.30
N SER A 120 19.27 10.86 -7.31
CA SER A 120 20.41 10.26 -8.02
C SER A 120 21.64 10.02 -7.15
N ASP A 121 21.80 10.79 -6.07
CA ASP A 121 22.84 10.65 -5.05
C ASP A 121 22.45 9.68 -3.92
N THR A 122 21.22 9.19 -3.91
CA THR A 122 20.73 8.23 -2.91
C THR A 122 20.83 6.80 -3.42
N ASN A 123 21.01 5.84 -2.51
CA ASN A 123 21.02 4.42 -2.85
C ASN A 123 19.59 3.83 -2.93
N TRP A 124 18.66 4.54 -3.56
CA TRP A 124 17.24 4.17 -3.58
C TRP A 124 16.99 2.80 -4.23
N THR A 125 17.85 2.38 -5.17
CA THR A 125 17.75 1.05 -5.80
C THR A 125 18.00 -0.09 -4.81
N ASP A 126 18.83 0.15 -3.79
CA ASP A 126 19.08 -0.80 -2.71
C ASP A 126 17.88 -0.89 -1.77
N ILE A 127 17.28 0.26 -1.40
CA ILE A 127 16.03 0.31 -0.63
C ILE A 127 14.91 -0.44 -1.37
N ALA A 128 14.78 -0.21 -2.68
CA ALA A 128 13.81 -0.89 -3.52
C ALA A 128 14.04 -2.41 -3.56
N ALA A 129 15.28 -2.86 -3.73
CA ALA A 129 15.62 -4.27 -3.71
C ALA A 129 15.34 -4.92 -2.34
N GLN A 130 15.61 -4.22 -1.24
CA GLN A 130 15.26 -4.68 0.12
C GLN A 130 13.73 -4.77 0.33
N LEU A 131 12.95 -3.83 -0.22
CA LEU A 131 11.48 -3.90 -0.21
C LEU A 131 10.96 -5.10 -0.99
N MET A 132 11.52 -5.39 -2.17
CA MET A 132 11.18 -6.57 -2.96
C MET A 132 11.52 -7.86 -2.19
N LEU A 133 12.67 -7.89 -1.52
CA LEU A 133 13.11 -9.06 -0.75
C LEU A 133 12.22 -9.31 0.46
N LYS A 134 11.80 -8.23 1.13
CA LYS A 134 10.80 -8.30 2.19
C LYS A 134 9.46 -8.82 1.67
N ALA A 135 8.97 -8.28 0.54
CA ALA A 135 7.71 -8.73 -0.06
C ALA A 135 7.75 -10.23 -0.41
N ALA A 136 8.87 -10.70 -0.95
CA ALA A 136 9.08 -12.11 -1.20
C ALA A 136 8.99 -12.94 0.08
N SER A 137 9.69 -12.55 1.15
CA SER A 137 9.67 -13.28 2.43
C SER A 137 8.26 -13.36 3.05
N GLU A 138 7.48 -12.29 2.98
CA GLU A 138 6.11 -12.27 3.54
C GLU A 138 5.15 -13.16 2.73
N ARG A 139 5.39 -13.32 1.42
CA ARG A 139 4.66 -14.29 0.59
C ARG A 139 5.01 -15.74 0.96
N HIS A 140 6.23 -15.99 1.46
CA HIS A 140 6.74 -17.31 1.84
C HIS A 140 6.37 -17.76 3.25
N GLU A 141 6.12 -16.86 4.22
CA GLU A 141 5.58 -17.28 5.52
C GLU A 141 4.24 -18.03 5.39
N SER A 142 3.59 -17.96 4.23
CA SER A 142 2.37 -18.73 3.90
C SER A 142 2.61 -20.05 3.13
N TYR A 143 3.80 -20.29 2.56
CA TYR A 143 4.10 -21.47 1.72
C TYR A 143 5.55 -21.93 1.97
N GLU A 144 5.70 -23.06 2.66
CA GLU A 144 6.90 -23.58 3.37
C GLU A 144 8.24 -23.72 2.61
N ILE A 145 8.37 -23.34 1.34
CA ILE A 145 9.64 -23.45 0.62
C ILE A 145 9.89 -22.18 -0.20
N THR A 146 10.94 -21.45 0.15
CA THR A 146 11.45 -20.36 -0.66
C THR A 146 12.39 -20.89 -1.72
N THR A 147 11.99 -20.77 -2.99
CA THR A 147 12.83 -21.18 -4.12
C THR A 147 13.28 -19.97 -4.95
N PRO A 148 14.46 -20.03 -5.61
CA PRO A 148 14.93 -19.02 -6.56
C PRO A 148 13.88 -18.59 -7.59
N GLU A 149 13.00 -19.51 -8.00
CA GLU A 149 11.97 -19.29 -9.00
C GLU A 149 10.90 -18.29 -8.53
N THR A 150 10.49 -18.31 -7.26
CA THR A 150 9.51 -17.35 -6.73
C THR A 150 10.04 -15.92 -6.81
N PHE A 151 11.34 -15.74 -6.63
CA PHE A 151 11.96 -14.42 -6.71
C PHE A 151 12.00 -13.89 -8.15
N SER A 152 12.29 -14.75 -9.13
CA SER A 152 12.23 -14.38 -10.55
C SER A 152 10.81 -14.00 -10.99
N GLU A 153 9.80 -14.66 -10.43
CA GLU A 153 8.39 -14.37 -10.69
C GLU A 153 8.01 -12.96 -10.20
N LEU A 154 8.48 -12.55 -9.02
CA LEU A 154 8.19 -11.21 -8.48
C LEU A 154 8.77 -10.10 -9.35
N ILE A 155 9.96 -10.30 -9.91
CA ILE A 155 10.55 -9.36 -10.87
C ILE A 155 9.70 -9.29 -12.16
N ALA A 156 9.17 -10.43 -12.60
CA ALA A 156 8.29 -10.51 -13.77
C ALA A 156 6.87 -9.95 -13.51
N GLN A 157 6.42 -9.81 -12.27
CA GLN A 157 5.12 -9.24 -11.90
C GLN A 157 5.09 -7.71 -11.89
N ALA A 158 6.23 -7.04 -12.11
CA ALA A 158 6.28 -5.58 -12.11
C ALA A 158 5.36 -4.95 -13.17
N PRO A 159 4.71 -3.80 -12.87
CA PRO A 159 3.95 -3.06 -13.86
C PRO A 159 4.78 -2.70 -15.10
N GLU A 160 4.19 -2.80 -16.29
CA GLU A 160 4.88 -2.55 -17.57
C GLU A 160 5.56 -1.18 -17.65
N ARG A 161 4.94 -0.16 -17.03
CA ARG A 161 5.51 1.19 -16.92
C ARG A 161 6.85 1.23 -16.17
N ILE A 162 7.05 0.34 -15.20
CA ILE A 162 8.28 0.22 -14.41
C ILE A 162 9.29 -0.63 -15.18
N LYS A 163 8.86 -1.79 -15.69
CA LYS A 163 9.73 -2.74 -16.41
C LYS A 163 10.51 -2.15 -17.56
N ARG A 164 9.93 -1.17 -18.27
CA ARG A 164 10.56 -0.51 -19.42
C ARG A 164 11.66 0.48 -19.04
N THR A 165 11.82 0.79 -17.76
CA THR A 165 12.85 1.74 -17.30
C THR A 165 14.19 1.02 -17.07
N PRO A 166 15.33 1.66 -17.40
CA PRO A 166 16.65 1.10 -17.08
C PRO A 166 16.86 0.98 -15.56
N ASP A 167 16.19 1.82 -14.77
CA ASP A 167 16.27 1.77 -13.32
C ASP A 167 15.66 0.51 -12.72
N TRP A 168 14.61 -0.05 -13.33
CA TRP A 168 14.07 -1.33 -12.91
C TRP A 168 15.09 -2.46 -13.04
N ARG A 169 15.90 -2.44 -14.10
CA ARG A 169 16.99 -3.41 -14.26
C ARG A 169 18.01 -3.27 -13.12
N ARG A 170 18.37 -2.05 -12.73
CA ARG A 170 19.27 -1.82 -11.58
C ARG A 170 18.69 -2.36 -10.27
N VAL A 171 17.37 -2.21 -10.06
CA VAL A 171 16.68 -2.80 -8.88
C VAL A 171 16.74 -4.32 -8.94
N ALA A 172 16.46 -4.92 -10.10
CA ALA A 172 16.54 -6.37 -10.29
C ALA A 172 17.96 -6.90 -10.07
N ASP A 173 18.99 -6.23 -10.60
CA ASP A 173 20.40 -6.62 -10.41
C ASP A 173 20.77 -6.56 -8.92
N LYS A 174 20.38 -5.49 -8.21
CA LYS A 174 20.60 -5.36 -6.76
C LYS A 174 19.88 -6.44 -5.98
N TYR A 175 18.65 -6.73 -6.35
CA TYR A 175 17.85 -7.77 -5.75
C TYR A 175 18.49 -9.15 -5.92
N GLU A 176 18.99 -9.45 -7.11
CA GLU A 176 19.70 -10.69 -7.43
C GLU A 176 20.94 -10.88 -6.52
N THR A 177 21.67 -9.81 -6.20
CA THR A 177 22.82 -9.88 -5.29
C THR A 177 22.47 -10.33 -3.87
N TYR A 178 21.21 -10.21 -3.45
CA TYR A 178 20.75 -10.69 -2.14
C TYR A 178 20.34 -12.15 -2.13
N ILE A 179 20.05 -12.73 -3.30
CA ILE A 179 19.54 -14.09 -3.44
C ILE A 179 20.64 -15.04 -3.87
N GLN A 180 21.62 -14.56 -4.65
CA GLN A 180 22.76 -15.37 -5.08
C GLN A 180 23.70 -15.69 -3.91
N PRO A 181 23.80 -16.97 -3.50
CA PRO A 181 24.71 -17.35 -2.43
C PRO A 181 26.17 -17.25 -2.89
N PRO A 182 27.10 -16.87 -1.99
CA PRO A 182 28.53 -17.03 -2.24
C PRO A 182 28.88 -18.49 -2.52
N LEU A 183 29.94 -18.71 -3.29
CA LEU A 183 30.47 -20.05 -3.59
C LEU A 183 30.63 -20.89 -2.31
N GLY A 184 30.06 -22.10 -2.32
CA GLY A 184 30.14 -23.03 -1.19
C GLY A 184 29.10 -22.81 -0.08
N VAL A 185 28.21 -21.82 -0.21
CA VAL A 185 27.12 -21.59 0.74
C VAL A 185 25.81 -22.17 0.18
N LEU A 186 25.06 -22.88 1.03
CA LEU A 186 23.75 -23.41 0.64
C LEU A 186 22.76 -22.25 0.41
N PRO A 187 22.00 -22.23 -0.72
CA PRO A 187 21.09 -21.13 -1.05
C PRO A 187 20.08 -20.79 0.07
N SER A 188 19.51 -21.80 0.72
CA SER A 188 18.55 -21.63 1.81
C SER A 188 19.17 -20.93 3.03
N ARG A 189 20.39 -21.32 3.42
CA ARG A 189 21.12 -20.71 4.54
C ARG A 189 21.52 -19.27 4.25
N HIS A 190 21.93 -19.00 3.00
CA HIS A 190 22.26 -17.64 2.57
C HIS A 190 21.02 -16.74 2.67
N LEU A 191 19.91 -17.17 2.09
CA LEU A 191 18.67 -16.41 2.11
C LEU A 191 18.18 -16.16 3.55
N GLU A 192 18.15 -17.18 4.41
CA GLU A 192 17.76 -17.03 5.80
C GLU A 192 18.64 -16.00 6.52
N SER A 193 19.96 -16.02 6.28
CA SER A 193 20.88 -15.03 6.84
C SER A 193 20.65 -13.63 6.29
N THR A 194 20.33 -13.49 5.01
CA THR A 194 20.02 -12.20 4.37
C THR A 194 18.72 -11.62 4.91
N LEU A 195 17.67 -12.43 5.04
CA LEU A 195 16.39 -12.03 5.64
C LEU A 195 16.54 -11.66 7.11
N LYS A 196 17.30 -12.43 7.89
CA LYS A 196 17.66 -12.09 9.28
C LYS A 196 18.49 -10.81 9.37
N ARG A 197 19.29 -10.45 8.36
CA ARG A 197 19.99 -9.16 8.37
C ARG A 197 19.05 -7.99 8.06
N LEU A 198 17.95 -8.26 7.36
CA LEU A 198 16.98 -7.28 6.87
C LEU A 198 16.00 -6.75 7.95
N HIS A 199 16.17 -7.11 9.24
CA HIS A 199 15.25 -6.78 10.34
C HIS A 199 14.54 -5.43 10.15
N THR A 200 13.21 -5.53 10.07
CA THR A 200 12.26 -4.58 9.47
C THR A 200 12.31 -3.15 10.01
N ASN A 201 12.79 -2.96 11.25
CA ASN A 201 12.90 -1.65 11.87
C ASN A 201 13.91 -0.75 11.15
N ARG A 202 15.02 -1.31 10.62
CA ARG A 202 16.02 -0.50 9.90
C ARG A 202 15.52 -0.04 8.53
N LEU A 203 14.89 -0.94 7.76
CA LEU A 203 14.36 -0.61 6.44
C LEU A 203 13.28 0.47 6.53
N GLY A 204 12.39 0.39 7.53
CA GLY A 204 11.39 1.42 7.78
C GLY A 204 12.01 2.79 8.05
N THR A 205 13.01 2.87 8.93
CA THR A 205 13.75 4.12 9.21
C THR A 205 14.41 4.67 7.95
N THR A 206 15.10 3.83 7.17
CA THR A 206 15.77 4.26 5.93
C THR A 206 14.77 4.80 4.89
N ILE A 207 13.59 4.20 4.77
CA ILE A 207 12.52 4.73 3.90
C ILE A 207 12.07 6.10 4.40
N ILE A 208 11.79 6.26 5.70
CA ILE A 208 11.34 7.55 6.27
C ILE A 208 12.39 8.66 6.05
N GLU A 209 13.66 8.36 6.30
CA GLU A 209 14.78 9.29 6.03
C GLU A 209 14.84 9.67 4.55
N PHE A 210 14.75 8.69 3.65
CA PHE A 210 14.69 8.92 2.21
C PHE A 210 13.52 9.83 1.82
N LEU A 211 12.32 9.59 2.35
CA LEU A 211 11.15 10.42 2.07
C LEU A 211 11.33 11.85 2.58
N PHE A 212 11.95 12.01 3.76
CA PHE A 212 12.23 13.33 4.33
C PHE A 212 13.22 14.11 3.46
N ASP A 213 14.30 13.48 3.04
CA ASP A 213 15.30 14.08 2.16
C ASP A 213 14.71 14.44 0.80
N LEU A 214 13.87 13.57 0.23
CA LEU A 214 13.13 13.86 -0.99
C LEU A 214 12.24 15.10 -0.81
N MET A 215 11.41 15.14 0.24
CA MET A 215 10.52 16.27 0.50
C MET A 215 11.25 17.60 0.69
N ARG A 216 12.43 17.59 1.32
CA ARG A 216 13.27 18.79 1.51
C ARG A 216 13.81 19.38 0.20
N ARG A 217 13.98 18.55 -0.82
CA ARG A 217 14.48 18.95 -2.14
C ARG A 217 13.39 19.51 -3.06
N LEU A 218 12.12 19.31 -2.72
CA LEU A 218 11.00 19.82 -3.50
C LEU A 218 10.71 21.28 -3.15
N ASN A 219 10.15 22.01 -4.11
CA ASN A 219 9.68 23.36 -3.87
C ASN A 219 8.58 23.36 -2.80
N PRO A 220 8.61 24.35 -1.88
CA PRO A 220 7.57 24.48 -0.86
C PRO A 220 6.19 24.71 -1.50
N PRO A 221 5.08 24.49 -0.77
CA PRO A 221 3.74 24.80 -1.27
C PRO A 221 3.63 26.26 -1.73
N ILE A 222 2.80 26.53 -2.75
CA ILE A 222 2.65 27.87 -3.35
C ILE A 222 2.29 28.92 -2.30
N LEU A 223 1.41 28.58 -1.35
CA LEU A 223 1.03 29.49 -0.26
C LEU A 223 2.24 29.91 0.60
N LEU A 224 3.12 28.97 0.92
CA LEU A 224 4.34 29.25 1.69
C LEU A 224 5.37 30.05 0.86
N GLN A 225 5.42 29.82 -0.45
CA GLN A 225 6.25 30.64 -1.36
C GLN A 225 5.76 32.09 -1.42
N LEU A 226 4.44 32.30 -1.47
CA LEU A 226 3.80 33.62 -1.45
C LEU A 226 4.07 34.35 -0.15
N GLU A 227 3.94 33.68 0.99
CA GLU A 227 4.27 34.21 2.31
C GLU A 227 5.74 34.67 2.39
N ARG A 228 6.66 33.87 1.85
CA ARG A 228 8.09 34.21 1.76
C ARG A 228 8.43 35.31 0.75
N GLY A 229 7.44 35.75 -0.04
CA GLY A 229 7.57 36.79 -1.06
C GLY A 229 8.41 36.37 -2.26
N LYS A 230 8.54 35.07 -2.55
CA LYS A 230 9.26 34.57 -3.72
C LYS A 230 8.62 33.29 -4.25
N LEU A 231 7.86 33.42 -5.33
CA LEU A 231 7.39 32.27 -6.11
C LEU A 231 8.53 31.68 -6.94
N TYR A 232 8.55 30.35 -7.04
CA TYR A 232 9.50 29.64 -7.89
C TYR A 232 9.32 30.07 -9.35
N GLY A 233 10.44 30.35 -10.03
CA GLY A 233 10.44 30.85 -11.40
C GLY A 233 10.20 32.36 -11.54
N LEU A 234 9.93 33.08 -10.44
CA LEU A 234 9.77 34.54 -10.45
C LEU A 234 10.81 35.22 -9.53
N SER A 235 11.18 36.44 -9.88
CA SER A 235 11.87 37.35 -8.98
C SER A 235 10.93 37.83 -7.86
N ARG A 236 11.50 38.44 -6.81
CA ARG A 236 10.71 39.05 -5.73
C ARG A 236 9.83 40.19 -6.24
N ALA A 237 10.33 41.00 -7.17
CA ALA A 237 9.59 42.11 -7.77
C ALA A 237 8.41 41.60 -8.61
N GLU A 238 8.62 40.57 -9.43
CA GLU A 238 7.55 39.92 -10.19
C GLU A 238 6.52 39.26 -9.27
N THR A 239 6.98 38.60 -8.20
CA THR A 239 6.09 38.00 -7.19
C THR A 239 5.23 39.08 -6.53
N GLN A 240 5.82 40.22 -6.16
CA GLN A 240 5.08 41.34 -5.57
C GLN A 240 4.08 41.96 -6.56
N GLY A 241 4.50 42.14 -7.82
CA GLY A 241 3.61 42.61 -8.87
C GLY A 241 2.41 41.68 -9.08
N LEU A 242 2.64 40.37 -9.05
CA LEU A 242 1.57 39.38 -9.11
C LEU A 242 0.65 39.47 -7.89
N LYS A 243 1.22 39.49 -6.67
CA LYS A 243 0.48 39.65 -5.42
C LYS A 243 -0.46 40.87 -5.47
N THR A 244 0.06 42.03 -5.89
CA THR A 244 -0.74 43.26 -6.04
C THR A 244 -1.86 43.11 -7.07
N LYS A 245 -1.60 42.49 -8.23
CA LYS A 245 -2.62 42.26 -9.27
C LYS A 245 -3.78 41.39 -8.79
N VAL A 246 -3.50 40.39 -7.94
CA VAL A 246 -4.51 39.48 -7.40
C VAL A 246 -5.08 39.92 -6.04
N GLY A 247 -4.72 41.11 -5.56
CA GLY A 247 -5.22 41.65 -4.29
C GLY A 247 -4.62 41.00 -3.03
N LEU A 248 -3.54 40.24 -3.15
CA LEU A 248 -2.79 39.69 -2.01
C LEU A 248 -1.78 40.76 -1.54
N ARG A 249 -1.86 41.17 -0.27
CA ARG A 249 -0.92 42.14 0.32
C ARG A 249 0.30 41.45 0.90
#